data_AF-A0A518DCK5-F1
#
_entry.id   AF-A0A518DCK5-F1
#
_cell.length_a   1.000
_cell.length_b   1.000
_cell.length_c   1.000
_cell.angle_alpha   90.00
_cell.angle_beta   90.00
_cell.angle_gamma   90.00
#
_symmetry.space_group_name_H-M   'P 1'
#
loop_
_entity.id
_entity.type
_entity.pdbx_description
1 polymer ?
#
loop_
_entity_poly.entity_id
_entity_poly.type
_entity_poly.pdbx_seq_one_letter_code
_entity_poly.pdbx_strand_id
1 'polypeptide(L)'
;MSDSVREAPTTVPGILKQLGPGLIVAGSIVGSGELIATTLTGAEAGFWLMWLILLGCAIKVFAQLELGRYSLATGRTTLDGLQSLPGFKPAGLHWIIWLWVLMFMASVAQSGGIVGAVGQSLSIAAPLTSQGEAYNAWADANVNRRIGGPEAAAQGADAPPTEPVATGPDVLCWALVVSVATSVLLLAGRYQLIERLVLVLVGGFTLLSVANLVMLQLNPSWAVTLADLGRGLSFRLPPPQPGLSPVATALATFGLIGVGSGELVYYPYWCLQKGYARHVGPADSSEAWTRRAQGWMRVMKWDAWCSMAVYTLSTMTFYLLGAAVLHRARLIPDKSDLIRTLAAMYEPAFGGLAVGLFLVGAVAVLYSTFLVASASNALVFADALAIFTRNSPRPIRQASTWRWLGVALPLVSFTAFLIVRDPKLLILISGVAQTIMLPALAGAALYFRYRYAPSALRPHWAWDVGLWLSAIALVLVGGWCAAELVSSW
;
A
#
# COMPACT_ATOMS: atom_id res chain seq x y z
N MET A 1 9.20 16.16 -31.89
CA MET A 1 8.02 15.57 -31.25
C MET A 1 7.57 14.24 -31.90
N SER A 2 8.20 13.77 -32.99
CA SER A 2 7.86 12.50 -33.69
C SER A 2 8.49 11.23 -33.08
N ASP A 3 9.59 11.33 -32.33
CA ASP A 3 10.32 10.14 -31.82
C ASP A 3 9.66 9.43 -30.64
N SER A 4 8.49 9.90 -30.16
CA SER A 4 7.86 9.35 -28.98
C SER A 4 6.67 8.43 -29.25
N VAL A 5 6.09 8.44 -30.45
CA VAL A 5 4.96 7.58 -30.82
C VAL A 5 5.49 6.24 -31.31
N ARG A 6 5.03 5.13 -30.75
CA ARG A 6 5.49 3.79 -31.12
C ARG A 6 4.42 2.72 -30.94
N GLU A 7 4.48 1.70 -31.78
CA GLU A 7 3.65 0.51 -31.63
C GLU A 7 3.96 -0.22 -30.31
N ALA A 8 2.92 -0.80 -29.72
CA ALA A 8 3.08 -1.58 -28.51
C ALA A 8 3.71 -2.94 -28.85
N PRO A 9 4.54 -3.51 -27.95
CA PRO A 9 5.07 -4.86 -28.14
C PRO A 9 3.93 -5.88 -28.20
N THR A 10 4.03 -6.81 -29.14
CA THR A 10 3.05 -7.90 -29.32
C THR A 10 3.48 -9.20 -28.66
N THR A 11 4.79 -9.37 -28.41
CA THR A 11 5.35 -10.57 -27.78
C THR A 11 5.31 -10.47 -26.26
N VAL A 12 5.10 -11.59 -25.57
CA VAL A 12 5.08 -11.64 -24.10
C VAL A 12 6.37 -11.05 -23.49
N PRO A 13 7.59 -11.42 -23.93
CA PRO A 13 8.81 -10.81 -23.39
C PRO A 13 8.90 -9.30 -23.66
N GLY A 14 8.36 -8.84 -24.80
CA GLY A 14 8.29 -7.42 -25.11
C GLY A 14 7.35 -6.67 -24.17
N ILE A 15 6.19 -7.25 -23.85
CA ILE A 15 5.23 -6.70 -22.89
C ILE A 15 5.83 -6.66 -21.48
N LEU A 16 6.46 -7.76 -21.06
CA LEU A 16 7.09 -7.85 -19.73
C LEU A 16 8.16 -6.77 -19.52
N LYS A 17 8.92 -6.41 -20.56
CA LYS A 17 9.90 -5.31 -20.52
C LYS A 17 9.27 -3.91 -20.38
N GLN A 18 7.97 -3.76 -20.66
CA GLN A 18 7.26 -2.49 -20.49
C GLN A 18 6.53 -2.38 -19.15
N LEU A 19 6.42 -3.45 -18.36
CA LEU A 19 5.78 -3.39 -17.04
C LEU A 19 6.60 -2.57 -16.06
N GLY A 20 5.96 -1.88 -15.13
CA GLY A 20 6.61 -1.01 -14.15
C GLY A 20 5.66 -0.19 -13.30
N PRO A 21 4.69 0.55 -13.89
CA PRO A 21 3.76 1.38 -13.12
C PRO A 21 3.01 0.59 -12.06
N GLY A 22 2.51 -0.60 -12.41
CA GLY A 22 1.82 -1.47 -11.48
C GLY A 22 2.74 -2.02 -10.39
N LEU A 23 4.01 -2.33 -10.71
CA LEU A 23 4.96 -2.83 -9.71
C LEU A 23 5.40 -1.73 -8.74
N ILE A 24 5.54 -0.48 -9.23
CA ILE A 24 5.76 0.68 -8.37
C ILE A 24 4.59 0.81 -7.39
N VAL A 25 3.35 0.76 -7.90
CA VAL A 25 2.14 0.78 -7.05
C VAL A 25 2.09 -0.42 -6.10
N ALA A 26 2.50 -1.61 -6.53
CA ALA A 26 2.62 -2.77 -5.65
C ALA A 26 3.61 -2.51 -4.50
N GLY A 27 4.65 -1.69 -4.70
CA GLY A 27 5.56 -1.28 -3.62
C GLY A 27 4.99 -0.28 -2.63
N SER A 28 3.94 0.48 -2.96
CA SER A 28 3.20 1.27 -1.94
C SER A 28 2.17 0.44 -1.19
N ILE A 29 1.77 -0.70 -1.76
CA ILE A 29 0.91 -1.67 -1.10
C ILE A 29 1.78 -2.50 -0.18
N VAL A 30 2.62 -3.36 -0.77
CA VAL A 30 3.52 -4.33 -0.12
C VAL A 30 4.51 -3.60 0.77
N GLY A 31 4.15 -3.50 2.05
CA GLY A 31 4.96 -2.96 3.13
C GLY A 31 4.10 -2.67 4.35
N SER A 32 3.77 -1.42 4.66
CA SER A 32 3.03 -1.14 5.89
C SER A 32 1.61 -1.73 5.90
N GLY A 33 0.94 -1.81 4.74
CA GLY A 33 -0.40 -2.39 4.64
C GLY A 33 -0.40 -3.89 4.93
N GLU A 34 0.51 -4.64 4.31
CA GLU A 34 0.63 -6.09 4.50
C GLU A 34 1.28 -6.44 5.83
N LEU A 35 2.40 -5.80 6.15
CA LEU A 35 3.20 -6.14 7.32
C LEU A 35 2.47 -5.85 8.62
N ILE A 36 1.64 -4.79 8.67
CA ILE A 36 0.95 -4.34 9.89
C ILE A 36 -0.55 -4.63 9.83
N ALA A 37 -1.28 -4.11 8.84
CA ALA A 37 -2.74 -4.20 8.83
C ALA A 37 -3.20 -5.64 8.49
N THR A 38 -2.60 -6.25 7.47
CA THR A 38 -3.00 -7.60 7.02
C THR A 38 -2.63 -8.69 8.04
N THR A 39 -1.46 -8.58 8.67
CA THR A 39 -1.05 -9.49 9.75
C THR A 39 -1.97 -9.37 10.96
N LEU A 40 -2.35 -8.13 11.34
CA LEU A 40 -3.32 -7.88 12.40
C LEU A 40 -4.69 -8.48 12.05
N THR A 41 -5.16 -8.31 10.82
CA THR A 41 -6.38 -8.98 10.37
C THR A 41 -6.27 -10.49 10.48
N GLY A 42 -5.14 -11.09 10.10
CA GLY A 42 -4.89 -12.51 10.30
C GLY A 42 -4.93 -12.91 11.79
N ALA A 43 -4.34 -12.08 12.66
CA ALA A 43 -4.35 -12.28 14.11
C ALA A 43 -5.76 -12.20 14.73
N GLU A 44 -6.63 -11.32 14.22
CA GLU A 44 -7.98 -11.12 14.75
C GLU A 44 -9.00 -12.10 14.13
N ALA A 45 -8.98 -12.23 12.80
CA ALA A 45 -9.97 -12.98 12.03
C ALA A 45 -9.55 -14.43 11.74
N GLY A 46 -8.36 -14.86 12.18
CA GLY A 46 -7.83 -16.18 11.86
C GLY A 46 -7.79 -16.40 10.35
N PHE A 47 -8.27 -17.56 9.88
CA PHE A 47 -8.25 -17.89 8.44
C PHE A 47 -9.46 -17.39 7.66
N TRP A 48 -10.52 -16.87 8.29
CA TRP A 48 -11.85 -16.72 7.67
C TRP A 48 -11.95 -15.76 6.48
N LEU A 49 -11.09 -14.74 6.41
CA LEU A 49 -11.20 -13.63 5.45
C LEU A 49 -10.34 -13.81 4.19
N MET A 50 -9.73 -14.97 3.95
CA MET A 50 -8.91 -15.19 2.74
C MET A 50 -9.69 -14.93 1.45
N TRP A 51 -10.91 -15.46 1.34
CA TRP A 51 -11.76 -15.26 0.16
C TRP A 51 -12.02 -13.77 -0.11
N LEU A 52 -12.20 -12.98 0.95
CA LEU A 52 -12.51 -11.56 0.85
C LEU A 52 -11.30 -10.76 0.37
N ILE A 53 -10.10 -11.12 0.82
CA ILE A 53 -8.86 -10.48 0.37
C ILE A 53 -8.61 -10.81 -1.10
N LEU A 54 -8.75 -12.08 -1.51
CA LEU A 54 -8.59 -12.48 -2.92
C LEU A 54 -9.61 -11.75 -3.82
N LEU A 55 -10.87 -11.73 -3.39
CA LEU A 55 -11.93 -11.03 -4.10
C LEU A 55 -11.61 -9.53 -4.19
N GLY A 56 -11.30 -8.88 -3.07
CA GLY A 56 -11.00 -7.44 -2.99
C GLY A 56 -9.82 -7.04 -3.86
N CYS A 57 -8.74 -7.83 -3.84
CA CYS A 57 -7.57 -7.60 -4.69
C CYS A 57 -7.91 -7.68 -6.18
N ALA A 58 -8.77 -8.63 -6.59
CA ALA A 58 -9.16 -8.82 -7.98
C ALA A 58 -10.18 -7.76 -8.46
N ILE A 59 -11.22 -7.47 -7.68
CA ILE A 59 -12.30 -6.60 -8.15
C ILE A 59 -11.87 -5.14 -8.27
N LYS A 60 -10.95 -4.66 -7.42
CA LYS A 60 -10.45 -3.27 -7.49
C LYS A 60 -9.64 -2.99 -8.77
N VAL A 61 -9.05 -4.01 -9.39
CA VAL A 61 -8.30 -3.87 -10.66
C VAL A 61 -9.19 -3.35 -11.80
N PHE A 62 -10.49 -3.67 -11.81
CA PHE A 62 -11.40 -3.15 -12.83
C PHE A 62 -11.51 -1.63 -12.76
N ALA A 63 -11.74 -1.07 -11.57
CA ALA A 63 -11.76 0.38 -11.37
C ALA A 63 -10.40 1.02 -11.69
N GLN A 64 -9.30 0.40 -11.26
CA GLN A 64 -7.94 0.85 -11.55
C GLN A 64 -7.67 0.98 -13.06
N LEU A 65 -8.06 -0.05 -13.83
CA LEU A 65 -7.87 -0.08 -15.28
C LEU A 65 -8.79 0.88 -16.03
N GLU A 66 -9.97 1.23 -15.51
CA GLU A 66 -10.80 2.28 -16.09
C GLU A 66 -10.19 3.67 -15.92
N LEU A 67 -9.71 4.00 -14.73
CA LEU A 67 -8.98 5.25 -14.48
C LEU A 67 -7.71 5.32 -15.34
N GLY A 68 -7.00 4.19 -15.46
CA GLY A 68 -5.85 4.05 -16.36
C GLY A 68 -6.24 4.23 -17.83
N ARG A 69 -7.38 3.68 -18.26
CA ARG A 69 -7.86 3.82 -19.65
C ARG A 69 -8.19 5.25 -20.00
N TYR A 70 -8.84 5.97 -19.09
CA TYR A 70 -9.08 7.40 -19.26
C TYR A 70 -7.78 8.15 -19.53
N SER A 71 -6.76 7.91 -18.70
CA SER A 71 -5.47 8.61 -18.80
C SER A 71 -4.67 8.19 -20.04
N LEU A 72 -4.72 6.91 -20.42
CA LEU A 72 -4.09 6.39 -21.63
C LEU A 72 -4.72 6.97 -22.91
N ALA A 73 -6.05 7.08 -22.95
CA ALA A 73 -6.77 7.56 -24.12
C ALA A 73 -6.69 9.09 -24.28
N THR A 74 -6.69 9.83 -23.18
CA THR A 74 -6.75 11.31 -23.21
C THR A 74 -5.41 11.99 -22.97
N GLY A 75 -4.43 11.28 -22.39
CA GLY A 75 -3.17 11.86 -21.92
C GLY A 75 -3.32 12.75 -20.68
N ARG A 76 -4.52 12.83 -20.09
CA ARG A 76 -4.82 13.63 -18.89
C ARG A 76 -4.60 12.82 -17.62
N THR A 77 -4.37 13.52 -16.51
CA THR A 77 -4.19 12.90 -15.20
C THR A 77 -5.52 12.51 -14.58
N THR A 78 -5.47 11.68 -13.54
CA THR A 78 -6.67 11.31 -12.76
C THR A 78 -7.34 12.54 -12.17
N LEU A 79 -6.58 13.50 -11.60
CA LEU A 79 -7.17 14.69 -10.97
C LEU A 79 -7.82 15.63 -11.99
N ASP A 80 -7.22 15.83 -13.17
CA ASP A 80 -7.87 16.57 -14.27
C ASP A 80 -9.18 15.90 -14.69
N GLY A 81 -9.17 14.57 -14.78
CA GLY A 81 -10.36 13.76 -15.02
C GLY A 81 -11.44 14.00 -13.98
N LEU A 82 -11.11 13.95 -12.69
CA LEU A 82 -12.06 14.19 -11.60
C LEU A 82 -12.60 15.62 -11.60
N GLN A 83 -11.77 16.61 -11.93
CA GLN A 83 -12.17 18.01 -12.07
C GLN A 83 -13.15 18.23 -13.25
N SER A 84 -13.05 17.41 -14.29
CA SER A 84 -13.92 17.45 -15.48
C SER A 84 -15.31 16.85 -15.25
N LEU A 85 -15.53 16.16 -14.14
CA LEU A 85 -16.83 15.55 -13.82
C LEU A 85 -17.94 16.61 -13.66
N PRO A 86 -19.19 16.27 -14.02
CA PRO A 86 -20.35 17.09 -13.70
C PRO A 86 -20.65 17.00 -12.21
N GLY A 87 -21.10 18.09 -11.60
CA GLY A 87 -21.47 18.12 -10.19
C GLY A 87 -21.07 19.40 -9.48
N PHE A 88 -21.16 19.35 -8.15
CA PHE A 88 -20.88 20.46 -7.27
C PHE A 88 -19.38 20.86 -7.29
N LYS A 89 -19.10 22.15 -7.54
CA LYS A 89 -17.74 22.70 -7.69
C LYS A 89 -17.45 23.85 -6.70
N PRO A 90 -17.35 23.58 -5.39
CA PRO A 90 -17.03 24.62 -4.41
C PRO A 90 -15.66 25.24 -4.71
N ALA A 91 -15.59 26.58 -4.68
CA ALA A 91 -14.41 27.37 -5.05
C ALA A 91 -13.86 27.06 -6.46
N GLY A 92 -14.70 26.57 -7.38
CA GLY A 92 -14.33 26.24 -8.76
C GLY A 92 -13.63 24.89 -8.93
N LEU A 93 -13.53 24.09 -7.86
CA LEU A 93 -12.98 22.74 -7.88
C LEU A 93 -14.06 21.72 -7.55
N HIS A 94 -14.07 20.58 -8.23
CA HIS A 94 -15.04 19.52 -7.98
C HIS A 94 -14.92 19.00 -6.55
N TRP A 95 -16.05 18.71 -5.88
CA TRP A 95 -16.06 18.28 -4.47
C TRP A 95 -15.15 17.07 -4.18
N ILE A 96 -14.99 16.17 -5.18
CA ILE A 96 -14.09 15.01 -5.08
C ILE A 96 -12.62 15.44 -4.92
N ILE A 97 -12.21 16.58 -5.48
CA ILE A 97 -10.85 17.11 -5.30
C ILE A 97 -10.63 17.51 -3.84
N TRP A 98 -11.64 18.09 -3.19
CA TRP A 98 -11.56 18.43 -1.76
C TRP A 98 -11.51 17.18 -0.88
N LEU A 99 -12.31 16.15 -1.22
CA LEU A 99 -12.21 14.85 -0.55
C LEU A 99 -10.82 14.22 -0.72
N TRP A 100 -10.26 14.33 -1.93
CA TRP A 100 -8.89 13.91 -2.21
C TRP A 100 -7.85 14.69 -1.39
N VAL A 101 -8.01 16.00 -1.19
CA VAL A 101 -7.10 16.79 -0.33
C VAL A 101 -7.11 16.28 1.11
N LEU A 102 -8.29 15.99 1.67
CA LEU A 102 -8.41 15.43 3.02
C LEU A 102 -7.70 14.06 3.12
N MET A 103 -7.94 13.19 2.14
CA MET A 103 -7.25 11.90 2.03
C MET A 103 -5.74 12.08 1.90
N PHE A 104 -5.27 13.02 1.06
CA PHE A 104 -3.85 13.29 0.82
C PHE A 104 -3.14 13.70 2.12
N MET A 105 -3.73 14.58 2.92
CA MET A 105 -3.16 14.98 4.21
C MET A 105 -3.01 13.77 5.15
N ALA A 106 -4.02 12.91 5.21
CA ALA A 106 -3.96 11.67 5.98
C ALA A 106 -2.88 10.71 5.43
N SER A 107 -2.71 10.60 4.10
CA SER A 107 -1.67 9.79 3.46
C SER A 107 -0.24 10.31 3.73
N VAL A 108 -0.05 11.63 3.79
CA VAL A 108 1.24 12.24 4.21
C VAL A 108 1.53 11.93 5.68
N ALA A 109 0.51 11.96 6.54
CA ALA A 109 0.64 11.60 7.94
C ALA A 109 0.94 10.10 8.13
N GLN A 110 0.28 9.22 7.38
CA GLN A 110 0.60 7.78 7.33
C GLN A 110 2.04 7.54 6.90
N SER A 111 2.54 8.26 5.90
CA SER A 111 3.95 8.16 5.49
C SER A 111 4.90 8.50 6.66
N GLY A 112 4.46 9.36 7.59
CA GLY A 112 5.12 9.60 8.88
C GLY A 112 5.17 8.35 9.77
N GLY A 113 4.04 7.66 9.92
CA GLY A 113 3.99 6.38 10.65
C GLY A 113 4.89 5.33 10.03
N ILE A 114 4.95 5.25 8.70
CA ILE A 114 5.82 4.30 7.98
C ILE A 114 7.30 4.60 8.23
N VAL A 115 7.74 5.85 8.10
CA VAL A 115 9.15 6.20 8.37
C VAL A 115 9.52 6.02 9.84
N GLY A 116 8.58 6.24 10.75
CA GLY A 116 8.73 5.89 12.17
C GLY A 116 8.94 4.39 12.40
N ALA A 117 8.18 3.54 11.68
CA ALA A 117 8.34 2.09 11.74
C ALA A 117 9.69 1.64 11.14
N VAL A 118 10.16 2.25 10.05
CA VAL A 118 11.52 2.02 9.52
C VAL A 118 12.56 2.42 10.57
N GLY A 119 12.38 3.58 11.21
CA GLY A 119 13.25 4.06 12.29
C GLY A 119 13.28 3.09 13.47
N GLN A 120 12.15 2.50 13.84
CA GLN A 120 12.06 1.48 14.87
C GLN A 120 12.85 0.23 14.47
N SER A 121 12.64 -0.31 13.26
CA SER A 121 13.38 -1.47 12.77
C SER A 121 14.89 -1.23 12.74
N LEU A 122 15.33 -0.03 12.30
CA LEU A 122 16.74 0.35 12.30
C LEU A 122 17.30 0.55 13.70
N SER A 123 16.53 1.10 14.65
CA SER A 123 16.99 1.24 16.05
C SER A 123 17.18 -0.11 16.73
N ILE A 124 16.42 -1.14 16.34
CA ILE A 124 16.59 -2.50 16.85
C ILE A 124 17.83 -3.15 16.21
N ALA A 125 18.00 -2.99 14.90
CA ALA A 125 19.10 -3.61 14.16
C ALA A 125 20.46 -2.93 14.39
N ALA A 126 20.47 -1.60 14.56
CA ALA A 126 21.64 -0.76 14.68
C ALA A 126 21.35 0.42 15.63
N PRO A 127 21.34 0.20 16.95
CA PRO A 127 21.19 1.28 17.91
C PRO A 127 22.32 2.30 17.77
N LEU A 128 21.99 3.57 17.95
CA LEU A 128 22.91 4.72 17.85
C LEU A 128 23.38 5.21 19.21
N THR A 129 22.59 4.98 20.27
CA THR A 129 22.90 5.42 21.63
C THR A 129 22.89 4.27 22.62
N SER A 130 23.63 4.43 23.72
CA SER A 130 23.60 3.49 24.85
C SER A 130 22.21 3.34 25.47
N GLN A 131 21.37 4.37 25.39
CA GLN A 131 19.97 4.29 25.80
C GLN A 131 19.16 3.39 24.87
N GLY A 132 19.38 3.46 23.56
CA GLY A 132 18.78 2.56 22.58
C GLY A 132 19.19 1.10 22.78
N GLU A 133 20.48 0.85 23.04
CA GLU A 133 20.99 -0.48 23.40
C GLU A 133 20.31 -1.02 24.67
N ALA A 134 20.22 -0.21 25.72
CA ALA A 134 19.56 -0.58 26.97
C ALA A 134 18.05 -0.86 26.78
N TYR A 135 17.36 -0.03 25.99
CA TYR A 135 15.95 -0.26 25.66
C TYR A 135 15.75 -1.56 24.87
N ASN A 136 16.64 -1.85 23.92
CA ASN A 136 16.56 -3.08 23.14
C ASN A 136 16.76 -4.31 24.02
N ALA A 137 17.78 -4.31 24.89
CA ALA A 137 18.03 -5.39 25.83
C ALA A 137 16.83 -5.64 26.75
N TRP A 138 16.21 -4.56 27.27
CA TRP A 138 14.99 -4.64 28.07
C TRP A 138 13.79 -5.19 27.29
N ALA A 139 13.60 -4.74 26.05
CA ALA A 139 12.47 -5.18 25.22
C ALA A 139 12.60 -6.65 24.82
N ASP A 140 13.79 -7.12 24.46
CA ASP A 140 14.06 -8.53 24.12
C ASP A 140 13.81 -9.45 25.31
N ALA A 141 14.29 -9.06 26.49
CA ALA A 141 14.00 -9.72 27.75
C ALA A 141 12.49 -9.88 28.02
N ASN A 142 11.72 -8.82 27.78
CA ASN A 142 10.28 -8.81 28.01
C ASN A 142 9.50 -9.70 27.04
N VAL A 143 9.92 -9.73 25.77
CA VAL A 143 9.33 -10.59 24.74
C VAL A 143 9.61 -12.07 25.06
N ASN A 144 10.85 -12.41 25.39
CA ASN A 144 11.23 -13.79 25.76
C ASN A 144 10.43 -14.31 26.95
N ARG A 145 10.13 -13.46 27.93
CA ARG A 145 9.26 -13.82 29.07
C ARG A 145 7.82 -14.11 28.65
N ARG A 146 7.27 -13.35 27.69
CA ARG A 146 5.90 -13.59 27.17
C ARG A 146 5.81 -14.90 26.38
N ILE A 147 6.88 -15.30 25.70
CA ILE A 147 6.93 -16.51 24.88
C ILE A 147 7.25 -17.76 25.71
N GLY A 148 8.15 -17.67 26.71
CA GLY A 148 8.68 -18.82 27.47
C GLY A 148 7.80 -19.42 28.57
N GLY A 149 6.56 -18.94 28.78
CA GLY A 149 5.65 -19.49 29.78
C GLY A 149 6.09 -19.31 31.25
N PRO A 150 5.45 -20.00 32.22
CA PRO A 150 5.68 -19.80 33.66
C PRO A 150 7.11 -20.13 34.14
N GLU A 151 7.85 -20.97 33.41
CA GLU A 151 9.21 -21.37 33.75
C GLU A 151 10.24 -20.25 33.52
N ALA A 152 10.01 -19.37 32.53
CA ALA A 152 10.85 -18.20 32.31
C ALA A 152 10.66 -17.11 33.40
N ALA A 153 9.48 -17.07 34.04
CA ALA A 153 9.19 -16.15 35.15
C ALA A 153 9.84 -16.58 36.48
N ALA A 154 10.34 -17.82 36.57
CA ALA A 154 10.97 -18.36 37.78
C ALA A 154 12.48 -18.06 37.90
N GLN A 155 13.09 -17.41 36.90
CA GLN A 155 14.50 -17.00 36.96
C GLN A 155 14.64 -15.78 37.89
N GLY A 156 14.91 -16.03 39.17
CA GLY A 156 15.21 -15.00 40.17
C GLY A 156 16.57 -14.31 39.94
N ALA A 157 16.77 -13.17 40.64
CA ALA A 157 17.97 -12.33 40.78
C ALA A 157 18.69 -11.79 39.51
N ASP A 158 18.77 -12.55 38.42
CA ASP A 158 19.25 -12.13 37.09
C ASP A 158 18.10 -11.78 36.13
N ALA A 159 16.89 -11.59 36.68
CA ALA A 159 15.73 -11.18 35.92
C ALA A 159 15.95 -9.78 35.31
N PRO A 160 15.78 -9.61 34.00
CA PRO A 160 15.90 -8.32 33.35
C PRO A 160 14.91 -7.29 33.93
N PRO A 161 15.26 -5.99 33.93
CA PRO A 161 14.52 -4.97 34.65
C PRO A 161 13.04 -4.96 34.29
N THR A 162 12.16 -4.96 35.30
CA THR A 162 10.70 -4.92 35.11
C THR A 162 10.21 -3.52 34.79
N GLU A 163 10.94 -2.49 35.22
CA GLU A 163 10.57 -1.10 34.98
C GLU A 163 10.83 -0.68 33.53
N PRO A 164 9.94 0.12 32.91
CA PRO A 164 10.12 0.61 31.56
C PRO A 164 11.40 1.45 31.43
N VAL A 165 12.30 1.04 30.54
CA VAL A 165 13.46 1.86 30.17
C VAL A 165 12.99 2.96 29.22
N ALA A 166 13.49 4.19 29.42
CA ALA A 166 13.16 5.31 28.56
C ALA A 166 13.56 5.04 27.10
N THR A 167 12.65 5.32 26.17
CA THR A 167 12.95 5.22 24.74
C THR A 167 13.92 6.34 24.35
N GLY A 168 15.15 5.96 24.01
CA GLY A 168 16.18 6.88 23.50
C GLY A 168 15.76 7.55 22.18
N PRO A 169 16.56 8.51 21.68
CA PRO A 169 16.23 9.28 20.47
C PRO A 169 16.40 8.47 19.16
N ASP A 170 16.92 7.25 19.22
CA ASP A 170 17.36 6.43 18.10
C ASP A 170 16.30 6.27 17.00
N VAL A 171 15.04 6.00 17.37
CA VAL A 171 13.93 5.88 16.42
C VAL A 171 13.76 7.16 15.61
N LEU A 172 13.83 8.32 16.27
CA LEU A 172 13.68 9.63 15.64
C LEU A 172 14.90 9.97 14.78
N CYS A 173 16.10 9.65 15.25
CA CYS A 173 17.34 9.83 14.49
C CYS A 173 17.32 9.03 13.20
N TRP A 174 16.99 7.73 13.27
CA TRP A 174 16.87 6.89 12.09
C TRP A 174 15.76 7.34 11.15
N ALA A 175 14.59 7.69 11.68
CA ALA A 175 13.49 8.21 10.86
C ALA A 175 13.89 9.50 10.12
N LEU A 176 14.63 10.41 10.76
CA LEU A 176 15.17 11.61 10.12
C LEU A 176 16.17 11.26 9.01
N VAL A 177 17.12 10.38 9.29
CA VAL A 177 18.11 9.92 8.30
C VAL A 177 17.42 9.32 7.08
N VAL A 178 16.42 8.47 7.28
CA VAL A 178 15.64 7.86 6.19
C VAL A 178 14.86 8.94 5.40
N SER A 179 14.20 9.89 6.07
CA SER A 179 13.50 10.98 5.38
C SER A 179 14.43 11.87 4.56
N VAL A 180 15.62 12.19 5.08
CA VAL A 180 16.64 12.96 4.36
C VAL A 180 17.18 12.16 3.18
N ALA A 181 17.50 10.88 3.37
CA ALA A 181 17.97 10.01 2.29
C ALA A 181 16.93 9.88 1.16
N THR A 182 15.65 9.69 1.51
CA THR A 182 14.55 9.69 0.54
C THR A 182 14.44 11.02 -0.20
N SER A 183 14.57 12.14 0.50
CA SER A 183 14.54 13.48 -0.11
C SER A 183 15.65 13.67 -1.15
N VAL A 184 16.88 13.25 -0.82
CA VAL A 184 18.03 13.28 -1.74
C VAL A 184 17.80 12.37 -2.96
N LEU A 185 17.26 11.18 -2.73
CA LEU A 185 16.95 10.23 -3.80
C LEU A 185 15.90 10.77 -4.78
N LEU A 186 14.85 11.42 -4.25
CA LEU A 186 13.76 11.99 -5.07
C LEU A 186 14.18 13.27 -5.80
N LEU A 187 15.17 14.02 -5.30
CA LEU A 187 15.79 15.12 -6.05
C LEU A 187 16.42 14.67 -7.36
N ALA A 188 17.09 13.50 -7.36
CA ALA A 188 17.67 12.94 -8.56
C ALA A 188 16.60 12.58 -9.61
N GLY A 189 15.39 12.25 -9.16
CA GLY A 189 14.18 12.22 -9.97
C GLY A 189 14.17 11.21 -11.13
N ARG A 190 14.92 10.11 -11.03
CA ARG A 190 15.01 9.10 -12.10
C ARG A 190 13.98 7.99 -11.91
N TYR A 191 12.98 7.92 -12.81
CA TYR A 191 11.96 6.85 -12.81
C TYR A 191 12.57 5.44 -12.71
N GLN A 192 13.57 5.14 -13.54
CA GLN A 192 14.22 3.82 -13.58
C GLN A 192 14.91 3.45 -12.26
N LEU A 193 15.36 4.43 -11.49
CA LEU A 193 15.98 4.19 -10.19
C LEU A 193 14.93 3.73 -9.18
N ILE A 194 13.79 4.45 -9.11
CA ILE A 194 12.66 4.10 -8.25
C ILE A 194 12.14 2.71 -8.64
N GLU A 195 11.89 2.47 -9.93
CA GLU A 195 11.40 1.20 -10.45
C GLU A 195 12.30 0.02 -10.07
N ARG A 196 13.63 0.12 -10.28
CA ARG A 196 14.57 -0.95 -9.97
C ARG A 196 14.73 -1.19 -8.47
N LEU A 197 14.80 -0.11 -7.67
CA LEU A 197 14.92 -0.24 -6.22
C LEU A 197 13.68 -0.92 -5.65
N VAL A 198 12.49 -0.48 -6.04
CA VAL A 198 11.23 -1.08 -5.58
C VAL A 198 11.12 -2.54 -6.00
N LEU A 199 11.49 -2.86 -7.24
CA LEU A 199 11.48 -4.25 -7.72
C LEU A 199 12.35 -5.16 -6.86
N VAL A 200 13.55 -4.72 -6.50
CA VAL A 200 14.49 -5.50 -5.68
C VAL A 200 13.97 -5.62 -4.24
N LEU A 201 13.54 -4.52 -3.63
CA LEU A 201 13.10 -4.49 -2.23
C LEU A 201 11.82 -5.32 -2.03
N VAL A 202 10.79 -5.06 -2.84
CA VAL A 202 9.51 -5.78 -2.78
C VAL A 202 9.69 -7.23 -3.17
N GLY A 203 10.37 -7.49 -4.30
CA GLY A 203 10.58 -8.86 -4.78
C GLY A 203 11.37 -9.71 -3.78
N GLY A 204 12.48 -9.18 -3.24
CA GLY A 204 13.30 -9.88 -2.27
C GLY A 204 12.55 -10.19 -0.98
N PHE A 205 11.81 -9.22 -0.44
CA PHE A 205 11.05 -9.41 0.78
C PHE A 205 9.83 -10.33 0.61
N THR A 206 9.10 -10.22 -0.50
CA THR A 206 8.00 -11.14 -0.82
C THR A 206 8.52 -12.58 -0.93
N LEU A 207 9.66 -12.81 -1.59
CA LEU A 207 10.28 -14.14 -1.65
C LEU A 207 10.68 -14.66 -0.27
N LEU A 208 11.30 -13.82 0.58
CA LEU A 208 11.62 -14.18 1.96
C LEU A 208 10.38 -14.57 2.76
N SER A 209 9.29 -13.80 2.63
CA SER A 209 8.03 -14.04 3.34
C SER A 209 7.36 -15.33 2.86
N VAL A 210 7.38 -15.60 1.56
CA VAL A 210 6.86 -16.85 0.99
C VAL A 210 7.71 -18.03 1.47
N ALA A 211 9.04 -17.89 1.47
CA ALA A 211 9.94 -18.90 2.02
C ALA A 211 9.65 -19.17 3.50
N ASN A 212 9.38 -18.12 4.29
CA ASN A 212 8.95 -18.24 5.68
C ASN A 212 7.70 -19.12 5.80
N LEU A 213 6.66 -18.81 5.02
CA LEU A 213 5.39 -19.55 5.06
C LEU A 213 5.55 -21.02 4.60
N VAL A 214 6.42 -21.28 3.63
CA VAL A 214 6.75 -22.65 3.18
C VAL A 214 7.48 -23.42 4.28
N MET A 215 8.51 -22.81 4.89
CA MET A 215 9.24 -23.41 6.01
C MET A 215 8.36 -23.60 7.24
N LEU A 216 7.37 -22.73 7.45
CA LEU A 216 6.38 -22.87 8.52
C LEU A 216 5.60 -24.19 8.42
N GLN A 217 5.43 -24.75 7.22
CA GLN A 217 4.75 -26.03 7.02
C GLN A 217 5.52 -27.22 7.60
N LEU A 218 6.83 -27.07 7.84
CA LEU A 218 7.66 -28.09 8.49
C LEU A 218 7.38 -28.20 9.99
N ASN A 219 6.71 -27.20 10.58
CA ASN A 219 6.34 -27.17 11.98
C ASN A 219 4.87 -27.60 12.16
N PRO A 220 4.58 -28.80 12.69
CA PRO A 220 3.21 -29.30 12.77
C PRO A 220 2.24 -28.40 13.56
N SER A 221 2.76 -27.71 14.58
CA SER A 221 1.97 -26.79 15.42
C SER A 221 1.53 -25.52 14.69
N TRP A 222 2.31 -25.07 13.70
CA TRP A 222 2.12 -23.79 13.01
C TRP A 222 1.78 -23.94 11.53
N ALA A 223 1.81 -25.16 11.01
CA ALA A 223 1.45 -25.47 9.62
C ALA A 223 0.02 -25.00 9.29
N VAL A 224 -0.15 -24.53 8.05
CA VAL A 224 -1.44 -24.12 7.48
C VAL A 224 -2.04 -25.35 6.82
N THR A 225 -3.07 -25.90 7.44
CA THR A 225 -3.68 -27.15 6.96
C THR A 225 -4.66 -26.91 5.82
N LEU A 226 -4.97 -27.95 5.04
CA LEU A 226 -6.05 -27.89 4.04
C LEU A 226 -7.40 -27.51 4.66
N ALA A 227 -7.63 -27.86 5.93
CA ALA A 227 -8.83 -27.45 6.66
C ALA A 227 -8.84 -25.95 6.98
N ASP A 228 -7.67 -25.36 7.28
CA ASP A 228 -7.53 -23.91 7.45
C ASP A 228 -7.82 -23.17 6.14
N LEU A 229 -7.28 -23.67 5.02
CA LEU A 229 -7.55 -23.10 3.69
C LEU A 229 -9.03 -23.24 3.30
N GLY A 230 -9.63 -24.40 3.55
CA GLY A 230 -11.06 -24.63 3.34
C GLY A 230 -11.93 -23.68 4.17
N ARG A 231 -11.53 -23.39 5.43
CA ARG A 231 -12.19 -22.36 6.25
C ARG A 231 -12.04 -20.98 5.64
N GLY A 232 -10.85 -20.60 5.19
CA GLY A 232 -10.63 -19.28 4.60
C GLY A 232 -11.29 -19.05 3.25
N LEU A 233 -11.60 -20.12 2.52
CA LEU A 233 -12.31 -20.07 1.24
C LEU A 233 -13.82 -20.40 1.39
N SER A 234 -14.34 -20.45 2.62
CA SER A 234 -15.73 -20.87 2.88
C SER A 234 -16.80 -19.78 2.64
N PHE A 235 -16.41 -18.56 2.24
CA PHE A 235 -17.30 -17.39 2.11
C PHE A 235 -18.10 -17.08 3.39
N ARG A 236 -17.52 -17.38 4.55
CA ARG A 236 -18.10 -17.08 5.87
C ARG A 236 -17.32 -15.98 6.57
N LEU A 237 -18.02 -15.26 7.44
CA LEU A 237 -17.44 -14.30 8.34
C LEU A 237 -16.82 -15.01 9.55
N PRO A 238 -15.82 -14.40 10.23
CA PRO A 238 -15.27 -14.95 11.45
C PRO A 238 -16.33 -15.09 12.55
N PRO A 239 -16.16 -16.04 13.49
CA PRO A 239 -17.07 -16.18 14.62
C PRO A 239 -17.07 -14.89 15.46
N PRO A 240 -18.21 -14.52 16.07
CA PRO A 240 -18.29 -13.36 16.95
C PRO A 240 -17.29 -13.47 18.10
N GLN A 241 -16.50 -12.42 18.32
CA GLN A 241 -15.60 -12.29 19.46
C GLN A 241 -16.03 -11.08 20.31
N PRO A 242 -15.86 -11.12 21.64
CA PRO A 242 -16.16 -9.97 22.49
C PRO A 242 -15.42 -8.72 22.02
N GLY A 243 -16.15 -7.65 21.70
CA GLY A 243 -15.57 -6.38 21.24
C GLY A 243 -15.19 -6.28 19.76
N LEU A 244 -15.35 -7.35 18.97
CA LEU A 244 -15.09 -7.36 17.53
C LEU A 244 -16.33 -7.77 16.74
N SER A 245 -16.84 -6.87 15.89
CA SER A 245 -17.94 -7.18 14.98
C SER A 245 -17.41 -7.91 13.74
N PRO A 246 -17.89 -9.13 13.42
CA PRO A 246 -17.42 -9.88 12.24
C PRO A 246 -17.59 -9.13 10.92
N VAL A 247 -18.68 -8.37 10.80
CA VAL A 247 -18.95 -7.55 9.61
C VAL A 247 -18.01 -6.35 9.57
N ALA A 248 -17.76 -5.71 10.71
CA ALA A 248 -16.83 -4.58 10.77
C ALA A 248 -15.41 -5.01 10.43
N THR A 249 -14.93 -6.13 10.99
CA THR A 249 -13.62 -6.69 10.66
C THR A 249 -13.52 -6.98 9.17
N ALA A 250 -14.54 -7.59 8.56
CA ALA A 250 -14.55 -7.87 7.11
C ALA A 250 -14.52 -6.59 6.26
N LEU A 251 -15.34 -5.58 6.58
CA LEU A 251 -15.39 -4.34 5.82
C LEU A 251 -14.12 -3.50 6.00
N ALA A 252 -13.57 -3.44 7.21
CA ALA A 252 -12.27 -2.83 7.49
C ALA A 252 -11.14 -3.55 6.73
N THR A 253 -11.15 -4.89 6.71
CA THR A 253 -10.22 -5.72 5.92
C THR A 253 -10.28 -5.34 4.45
N PHE A 254 -11.47 -5.27 3.87
CA PHE A 254 -11.62 -4.90 2.46
C PHE A 254 -11.15 -3.47 2.17
N GLY A 255 -11.45 -2.52 3.06
CA GLY A 255 -11.07 -1.11 2.91
C GLY A 255 -9.55 -0.89 2.99
N LEU A 256 -8.89 -1.57 3.93
CA LEU A 256 -7.46 -1.39 4.22
C LEU A 256 -6.52 -2.24 3.36
N ILE A 257 -6.99 -3.39 2.85
CA ILE A 257 -6.13 -4.36 2.17
C ILE A 257 -6.18 -4.22 0.64
N GLY A 258 -5.01 -4.38 0.02
CA GLY A 258 -4.80 -4.31 -1.42
C GLY A 258 -4.74 -2.88 -1.93
N VAL A 259 -5.29 -2.64 -3.11
CA VAL A 259 -5.29 -1.32 -3.75
C VAL A 259 -6.21 -0.37 -2.96
N GLY A 260 -5.65 0.69 -2.39
CA GLY A 260 -6.39 1.78 -1.75
C GLY A 260 -6.79 2.87 -2.74
N SER A 261 -7.48 3.90 -2.24
CA SER A 261 -7.81 5.08 -3.05
C SER A 261 -6.57 5.83 -3.52
N GLY A 262 -5.50 5.87 -2.71
CA GLY A 262 -4.22 6.44 -3.12
C GLY A 262 -3.69 5.76 -4.38
N GLU A 263 -3.58 4.44 -4.36
CA GLU A 263 -3.07 3.63 -5.47
C GLU A 263 -3.93 3.72 -6.74
N LEU A 264 -5.26 3.78 -6.60
CA LEU A 264 -6.17 4.04 -7.72
C LEU A 264 -5.88 5.39 -8.38
N VAL A 265 -5.53 6.40 -7.59
CA VAL A 265 -5.13 7.72 -8.10
C VAL A 265 -3.72 7.70 -8.67
N TYR A 266 -2.75 7.03 -8.03
CA TYR A 266 -1.33 7.01 -8.43
C TYR A 266 -1.07 6.23 -9.72
N TYR A 267 -1.77 5.10 -9.91
CA TYR A 267 -1.49 4.18 -11.00
C TYR A 267 -1.48 4.86 -12.38
N PRO A 268 -2.50 5.67 -12.76
CA PRO A 268 -2.49 6.35 -14.04
C PRO A 268 -1.35 7.38 -14.18
N TYR A 269 -0.91 8.04 -13.11
CA TYR A 269 0.25 8.95 -13.16
C TYR A 269 1.53 8.21 -13.50
N TRP A 270 1.74 7.03 -12.92
CA TRP A 270 2.92 6.22 -13.24
C TRP A 270 2.88 5.68 -14.68
N CYS A 271 1.69 5.35 -15.20
CA CYS A 271 1.51 5.03 -16.62
C CYS A 271 1.87 6.21 -17.53
N LEU A 272 1.47 7.44 -17.16
CA LEU A 272 1.83 8.66 -17.89
C LEU A 272 3.33 8.95 -17.82
N GLN A 273 3.96 8.77 -16.65
CA GLN A 273 5.41 8.94 -16.45
C GLN A 273 6.24 7.95 -17.27
N LYS A 274 5.82 6.68 -17.31
CA LYS A 274 6.44 5.68 -18.19
C LYS A 274 6.22 5.99 -19.68
N GLY A 275 5.22 6.80 -19.98
CA GLY A 275 4.93 7.32 -21.31
C GLY A 275 3.90 6.51 -22.07
N TYR A 276 3.06 5.69 -21.42
CA TYR A 276 2.05 4.86 -22.12
C TYR A 276 1.19 5.71 -23.07
N ALA A 277 0.60 6.81 -22.58
CA ALA A 277 -0.16 7.74 -23.43
C ALA A 277 0.71 8.44 -24.49
N ARG A 278 1.95 8.81 -24.14
CA ARG A 278 2.91 9.44 -25.07
C ARG A 278 3.27 8.52 -26.25
N HIS A 279 3.37 7.21 -26.01
CA HIS A 279 3.64 6.20 -27.05
C HIS A 279 2.44 5.97 -27.96
N VAL A 280 1.21 6.12 -27.45
CA VAL A 280 -0.01 6.08 -28.26
C VAL A 280 -0.08 7.30 -29.19
N GLY A 281 0.29 8.47 -28.68
CA GLY A 281 0.21 9.75 -29.38
C GLY A 281 -1.16 10.43 -29.21
N PRO A 282 -1.31 11.67 -29.73
CA PRO A 282 -2.57 12.41 -29.66
C PRO A 282 -3.73 11.61 -30.24
N ALA A 283 -4.90 11.72 -29.61
CA ALA A 283 -6.11 11.07 -30.10
C ALA A 283 -6.46 11.60 -31.49
N ASP A 284 -6.51 10.68 -32.46
CA ASP A 284 -6.99 10.92 -33.81
C ASP A 284 -7.97 9.81 -34.22
N SER A 285 -8.75 10.04 -35.27
CA SER A 285 -9.73 9.06 -35.76
C SER A 285 -9.11 7.99 -36.67
N SER A 286 -7.78 7.84 -36.70
CA SER A 286 -7.11 6.88 -37.57
C SER A 286 -7.13 5.47 -37.00
N GLU A 287 -7.12 4.48 -37.89
CA GLU A 287 -6.92 3.08 -37.51
C GLU A 287 -5.55 2.85 -36.84
N ALA A 288 -4.54 3.63 -37.24
CA ALA A 288 -3.20 3.55 -36.67
C ALA A 288 -3.19 3.94 -35.19
N TRP A 289 -3.88 5.02 -34.81
CA TRP A 289 -4.05 5.38 -33.40
C TRP A 289 -4.82 4.31 -32.64
N THR A 290 -5.92 3.82 -33.21
CA THR A 290 -6.73 2.76 -32.59
C THR A 290 -5.90 1.52 -32.28
N ARG A 291 -5.11 1.04 -33.25
CA ARG A 291 -4.21 -0.11 -33.08
C ARG A 291 -3.18 0.13 -31.98
N ARG A 292 -2.51 1.30 -31.97
CA ARG A 292 -1.54 1.65 -30.91
C ARG A 292 -2.20 1.72 -29.54
N ALA A 293 -3.35 2.38 -29.44
CA ALA A 293 -4.09 2.53 -28.19
C ALA A 293 -4.55 1.18 -27.63
N GLN A 294 -5.06 0.28 -28.48
CA GLN A 294 -5.40 -1.10 -28.08
C GLN A 294 -4.17 -1.92 -27.67
N GLY A 295 -3.04 -1.74 -28.36
CA GLY A 295 -1.77 -2.37 -28.00
C GLY A 295 -1.26 -1.93 -26.63
N TRP A 296 -1.20 -0.63 -26.36
CA TRP A 296 -0.77 -0.09 -25.07
C TRP A 296 -1.78 -0.38 -23.96
N MET A 297 -3.07 -0.47 -24.27
CA MET A 297 -4.11 -0.97 -23.36
C MET A 297 -3.81 -2.41 -22.93
N ARG A 298 -3.33 -3.27 -23.85
CA ARG A 298 -2.92 -4.64 -23.51
C ARG A 298 -1.73 -4.63 -22.55
N VAL A 299 -0.72 -3.81 -22.81
CA VAL A 299 0.43 -3.65 -21.91
C VAL A 299 -0.02 -3.22 -20.52
N MET A 300 -0.89 -2.21 -20.44
CA MET A 300 -1.44 -1.72 -19.16
C MET A 300 -2.25 -2.80 -18.42
N LYS A 301 -3.02 -3.62 -19.13
CA LYS A 301 -3.71 -4.76 -18.52
C LYS A 301 -2.74 -5.77 -17.93
N TRP A 302 -1.71 -6.17 -18.68
CA TRP A 302 -0.66 -7.06 -18.16
C TRP A 302 0.03 -6.45 -16.93
N ASP A 303 0.33 -5.15 -16.99
CA ASP A 303 0.94 -4.42 -15.89
C ASP A 303 0.09 -4.46 -14.61
N ALA A 304 -1.20 -4.16 -14.70
CA ALA A 304 -2.10 -4.20 -13.56
C ALA A 304 -2.31 -5.64 -13.02
N TRP A 305 -2.56 -6.62 -13.89
CA TRP A 305 -2.84 -8.00 -13.46
C TRP A 305 -1.61 -8.71 -12.89
N CYS A 306 -0.42 -8.53 -13.50
CA CYS A 306 0.82 -9.08 -12.95
C CYS A 306 1.15 -8.44 -11.59
N SER A 307 0.95 -7.13 -11.47
CA SER A 307 1.18 -6.43 -10.20
C SER A 307 0.18 -6.86 -9.13
N MET A 308 -1.08 -7.11 -9.52
CA MET A 308 -2.08 -7.70 -8.64
C MET A 308 -1.68 -9.07 -8.12
N ALA A 309 -1.17 -9.95 -8.98
CA ALA A 309 -0.68 -11.24 -8.53
C ALA A 309 0.46 -11.09 -7.50
N VAL A 310 1.39 -10.15 -7.72
CA VAL A 310 2.51 -9.89 -6.80
C VAL A 310 2.03 -9.39 -5.44
N TYR A 311 1.23 -8.31 -5.39
CA TYR A 311 0.77 -7.80 -4.10
C TYR A 311 -0.16 -8.79 -3.41
N THR A 312 -1.05 -9.48 -4.14
CA THR A 312 -1.99 -10.46 -3.55
C THR A 312 -1.25 -11.65 -2.95
N LEU A 313 -0.20 -12.15 -3.62
CA LEU A 313 0.65 -13.20 -3.05
C LEU A 313 1.29 -12.73 -1.73
N SER A 314 1.81 -11.50 -1.71
CA SER A 314 2.40 -10.94 -0.49
C SER A 314 1.35 -10.78 0.61
N THR A 315 0.18 -10.23 0.29
CA THR A 315 -0.95 -10.07 1.22
C THR A 315 -1.42 -11.40 1.79
N MET A 316 -1.63 -12.41 0.94
CA MET A 316 -1.98 -13.77 1.38
C MET A 316 -0.91 -14.36 2.31
N THR A 317 0.36 -14.14 1.99
CA THR A 317 1.47 -14.62 2.82
C THR A 317 1.42 -14.02 4.21
N PHE A 318 1.30 -12.70 4.33
CA PHE A 318 1.22 -12.02 5.63
C PHE A 318 -0.05 -12.33 6.41
N TYR A 319 -1.17 -12.45 5.70
CA TYR A 319 -2.44 -12.85 6.32
C TYR A 319 -2.33 -14.24 6.93
N LEU A 320 -1.78 -15.21 6.18
CA LEU A 320 -1.59 -16.57 6.64
C LEU A 320 -0.57 -16.66 7.77
N LEU A 321 0.51 -15.89 7.74
CA LEU A 321 1.47 -15.82 8.86
C LEU A 321 0.81 -15.24 10.13
N GLY A 322 0.00 -14.19 10.00
CA GLY A 322 -0.79 -13.64 11.11
C GLY A 322 -1.81 -14.65 11.66
N ALA A 323 -2.53 -15.36 10.79
CA ALA A 323 -3.53 -16.36 11.16
C ALA A 323 -2.92 -17.64 11.74
N ALA A 324 -1.77 -18.06 11.22
CA ALA A 324 -1.10 -19.27 11.68
C ALA A 324 -0.37 -19.02 12.99
N VAL A 325 0.41 -17.94 13.09
CA VAL A 325 1.27 -17.67 14.25
C VAL A 325 0.58 -16.78 15.27
N LEU A 326 0.25 -15.53 14.92
CA LEU A 326 -0.24 -14.55 15.89
C LEU A 326 -1.61 -14.92 16.47
N HIS A 327 -2.54 -15.36 15.64
CA HIS A 327 -3.88 -15.77 16.09
C HIS A 327 -3.82 -16.98 17.02
N ARG A 328 -3.06 -18.02 16.67
CA ARG A 328 -2.93 -19.23 17.50
C ARG A 328 -2.15 -18.94 18.79
N ALA A 329 -1.16 -18.05 18.75
CA ALA A 329 -0.42 -17.57 19.92
C ALA A 329 -1.21 -16.56 20.78
N ARG A 330 -2.36 -16.07 20.30
CA ARG A 330 -3.15 -14.97 20.90
C ARG A 330 -2.32 -13.72 21.18
N LEU A 331 -1.39 -13.41 20.27
CA LEU A 331 -0.55 -12.23 20.31
C LEU A 331 -1.16 -11.14 19.44
N ILE A 332 -1.73 -10.11 20.07
CA ILE A 332 -2.20 -8.91 19.38
C ILE A 332 -1.08 -7.85 19.47
N PRO A 333 -0.56 -7.36 18.33
CA PRO A 333 0.52 -6.38 18.35
C PRO A 333 0.12 -5.04 19.01
N ASP A 334 0.91 -4.65 20.03
CA ASP A 334 0.82 -3.36 20.72
C ASP A 334 1.73 -2.30 20.11
N LYS A 335 1.46 -1.01 20.43
CA LYS A 335 2.13 0.15 19.81
C LYS A 335 3.66 0.17 19.99
N SER A 336 4.17 -0.18 21.17
CA SER A 336 5.61 -0.12 21.49
C SER A 336 6.42 -1.31 20.96
N ASP A 337 5.75 -2.46 20.78
CA ASP A 337 6.39 -3.75 20.45
C ASP A 337 6.06 -4.24 19.04
N LEU A 338 5.37 -3.44 18.22
CA LEU A 338 4.83 -3.84 16.92
C LEU A 338 5.82 -4.66 16.06
N ILE A 339 7.01 -4.12 15.79
CA ILE A 339 8.03 -4.80 14.97
C ILE A 339 8.52 -6.09 15.64
N ARG A 340 8.68 -6.11 16.97
CA ARG A 340 9.13 -7.29 17.72
C ARG A 340 8.06 -8.39 17.75
N THR A 341 6.80 -8.03 17.93
CA THR A 341 5.67 -8.98 17.86
C THR A 341 5.53 -9.57 16.45
N LEU A 342 5.72 -8.77 15.41
CA LEU A 342 5.66 -9.25 14.04
C LEU A 342 6.85 -10.17 13.69
N ALA A 343 8.04 -9.93 14.28
CA ALA A 343 9.20 -10.81 14.12
C ALA A 343 8.94 -12.24 14.62
N ALA A 344 8.05 -12.42 15.61
CA ALA A 344 7.66 -13.73 16.13
C ALA A 344 7.06 -14.65 15.05
N MET A 345 6.50 -14.10 13.96
CA MET A 345 5.98 -14.90 12.84
C MET A 345 7.07 -15.66 12.07
N TYR A 346 8.34 -15.30 12.26
CA TYR A 346 9.48 -15.90 11.58
C TYR A 346 10.24 -16.88 12.46
N GLU A 347 10.02 -16.84 13.78
CA GLU A 347 10.71 -17.69 14.76
C GLU A 347 10.54 -19.19 14.46
N PRO A 348 9.32 -19.72 14.20
CA PRO A 348 9.16 -21.15 13.99
C PRO A 348 9.93 -21.67 12.77
N ALA A 349 10.11 -20.84 11.74
CA ALA A 349 10.77 -21.23 10.50
C ALA A 349 12.30 -21.05 10.55
N PHE A 350 12.79 -19.97 11.17
CA PHE A 350 14.19 -19.56 11.08
C PHE A 350 14.94 -19.58 12.42
N GLY A 351 14.26 -19.90 13.53
CA GLY A 351 14.84 -19.94 14.87
C GLY A 351 15.60 -18.66 15.21
N GLY A 352 16.86 -18.79 15.63
CA GLY A 352 17.71 -17.66 16.02
C GLY A 352 18.00 -16.62 14.92
N LEU A 353 17.77 -16.95 13.64
CA LEU A 353 17.94 -16.00 12.52
C LEU A 353 16.69 -15.15 12.27
N ALA A 354 15.54 -15.50 12.87
CA ALA A 354 14.25 -14.89 12.58
C ALA A 354 14.23 -13.37 12.75
N VAL A 355 14.74 -12.87 13.88
CA VAL A 355 14.76 -11.44 14.19
C VAL A 355 15.60 -10.67 13.16
N GLY A 356 16.81 -11.15 12.86
CA GLY A 356 17.70 -10.50 11.88
C GLY A 356 17.10 -10.46 10.47
N LEU A 357 16.58 -11.61 9.98
CA LEU A 357 15.95 -11.70 8.67
C LEU A 357 14.69 -10.83 8.58
N PHE A 358 13.87 -10.85 9.64
CA PHE A 358 12.68 -10.03 9.72
C PHE A 358 13.01 -8.55 9.72
N LEU A 359 14.00 -8.10 10.49
CA LEU A 359 14.39 -6.69 10.56
C LEU A 359 14.91 -6.16 9.22
N VAL A 360 15.78 -6.93 8.54
CA VAL A 360 16.27 -6.58 7.20
C VAL A 360 15.10 -6.47 6.22
N GLY A 361 14.20 -7.46 6.26
CA GLY A 361 12.99 -7.46 5.44
C GLY A 361 12.03 -6.30 5.74
N ALA A 362 11.80 -6.02 7.02
CA ALA A 362 10.94 -4.93 7.49
C ALA A 362 11.49 -3.57 7.05
N VAL A 363 12.80 -3.33 7.21
CA VAL A 363 13.44 -2.10 6.70
C VAL A 363 13.26 -2.01 5.19
N ALA A 364 13.57 -3.08 4.44
CA ALA A 364 13.47 -3.07 2.98
C ALA A 364 12.06 -2.75 2.49
N VAL A 365 11.05 -3.41 3.06
CA VAL A 365 9.66 -3.28 2.62
C VAL A 365 9.02 -1.97 3.06
N LEU A 366 9.19 -1.58 4.34
CA LEU A 366 8.64 -0.33 4.86
C LEU A 366 9.29 0.87 4.18
N TYR A 367 10.60 0.81 3.91
CA TYR A 367 11.29 1.83 3.15
C TYR A 367 10.77 1.92 1.71
N SER A 368 10.57 0.78 1.04
CA SER A 368 10.01 0.80 -0.33
C SER A 368 8.63 1.47 -0.39
N THR A 369 7.77 1.21 0.60
CA THR A 369 6.47 1.87 0.71
C THR A 369 6.62 3.36 0.95
N PHE A 370 7.48 3.77 1.89
CA PHE A 370 7.73 5.18 2.16
C PHE A 370 8.27 5.93 0.94
N LEU A 371 9.19 5.30 0.20
CA LEU A 371 9.78 5.84 -1.02
C LEU A 371 8.72 6.03 -2.12
N VAL A 372 7.93 5.00 -2.40
CA VAL A 372 6.89 5.05 -3.44
C VAL A 372 5.78 6.02 -3.07
N ALA A 373 5.31 6.00 -1.81
CA ALA A 373 4.29 6.90 -1.33
C ALA A 373 4.75 8.36 -1.46
N SER A 374 5.98 8.66 -1.04
CA SER A 374 6.57 10.00 -1.18
C SER A 374 6.68 10.45 -2.63
N ALA A 375 7.16 9.58 -3.53
CA ALA A 375 7.27 9.87 -4.96
C ALA A 375 5.88 10.09 -5.60
N SER A 376 4.92 9.25 -5.26
CA SER A 376 3.54 9.33 -5.79
C SER A 376 2.83 10.58 -5.29
N ASN A 377 2.96 10.88 -4.00
CA ASN A 377 2.40 12.08 -3.39
C ASN A 377 2.99 13.36 -4.02
N ALA A 378 4.29 13.40 -4.26
CA ALA A 378 4.92 14.54 -4.93
C ALA A 378 4.40 14.75 -6.36
N LEU A 379 4.20 13.66 -7.11
CA LEU A 379 3.64 13.71 -8.47
C LEU A 379 2.21 14.23 -8.49
N VAL A 380 1.33 13.64 -7.67
CA VAL A 380 -0.09 14.00 -7.64
C VAL A 380 -0.30 15.40 -7.05
N PHE A 381 0.45 15.77 -6.00
CA PHE A 381 0.34 17.10 -5.41
C PHE A 381 0.86 18.20 -6.34
N ALA A 382 1.90 17.92 -7.15
CA ALA A 382 2.34 18.85 -8.18
C ALA A 382 1.24 19.13 -9.21
N ASP A 383 0.48 18.11 -9.60
CA ASP A 383 -0.67 18.25 -10.51
C ASP A 383 -1.83 18.98 -9.83
N ALA A 384 -2.13 18.66 -8.58
CA ALA A 384 -3.11 19.38 -7.79
C ALA A 384 -2.81 20.88 -7.75
N LEU A 385 -1.58 21.29 -7.45
CA LEU A 385 -1.18 22.71 -7.44
C LEU A 385 -1.42 23.40 -8.79
N ALA A 386 -1.21 22.71 -9.91
CA ALA A 386 -1.51 23.25 -11.24
C ALA A 386 -3.02 23.48 -11.41
N ILE A 387 -3.85 22.54 -10.97
CA ILE A 387 -5.32 22.63 -10.98
C ILE A 387 -5.81 23.77 -10.07
N PHE A 388 -5.30 23.87 -8.83
CA PHE A 388 -5.66 24.92 -7.87
C PHE A 388 -5.29 26.32 -8.38
N THR A 389 -4.15 26.47 -9.05
CA THR A 389 -3.68 27.76 -9.55
C THR A 389 -4.22 28.13 -10.94
N ARG A 390 -5.05 27.26 -11.56
CA ARG A 390 -5.58 27.42 -12.93
C ARG A 390 -4.50 27.66 -13.99
N ASN A 391 -3.26 27.30 -13.70
CA ASN A 391 -2.15 27.43 -14.64
C ASN A 391 -2.15 26.22 -15.56
N SER A 392 -2.25 26.44 -16.88
CA SER A 392 -2.10 25.35 -17.85
C SER A 392 -0.74 24.66 -17.65
N PRO A 393 -0.68 23.31 -17.66
CA PRO A 393 0.54 22.59 -17.37
C PRO A 393 1.59 22.86 -18.46
N ARG A 394 2.59 23.68 -18.15
CA ARG A 394 3.84 23.72 -18.92
C ARG A 394 4.73 22.57 -18.44
N PRO A 395 5.15 21.62 -19.31
CA PRO A 395 5.91 20.42 -18.91
C PRO A 395 7.18 20.73 -18.08
N ILE A 396 7.86 21.84 -18.38
CA ILE A 396 9.12 22.24 -17.72
C ILE A 396 8.89 22.74 -16.28
N ARG A 397 7.78 23.46 -16.02
CA ARG A 397 7.45 23.99 -14.68
C ARG A 397 6.96 22.87 -13.77
N GLN A 398 6.20 21.92 -14.32
CA GLN A 398 5.74 20.73 -13.60
C GLN A 398 6.92 19.88 -13.12
N ALA A 399 7.97 19.73 -13.95
CA ALA A 399 9.18 18.96 -13.64
C ALA A 399 9.98 19.50 -12.44
N SER A 400 10.00 20.82 -12.22
CA SER A 400 10.68 21.43 -11.08
C SER A 400 9.85 21.35 -9.81
N THR A 401 8.53 21.52 -9.90
CA THR A 401 7.62 21.51 -8.75
C THR A 401 7.61 20.14 -8.06
N TRP A 402 7.48 19.04 -8.81
CA TRP A 402 7.43 17.72 -8.19
C TRP A 402 8.77 17.32 -7.54
N ARG A 403 9.92 17.79 -8.05
CA ARG A 403 11.23 17.55 -7.43
C ARG A 403 11.32 18.21 -6.06
N TRP A 404 10.88 19.46 -5.93
CA TRP A 404 10.85 20.15 -4.63
C TRP A 404 9.84 19.55 -3.67
N LEU A 405 8.67 19.13 -4.16
CA LEU A 405 7.71 18.39 -3.36
C LEU A 405 8.25 17.02 -2.93
N GLY A 406 9.06 16.38 -3.76
CA GLY A 406 9.79 15.15 -3.42
C GLY A 406 10.80 15.32 -2.30
N VAL A 407 11.28 16.55 -2.03
CA VAL A 407 12.08 16.88 -0.84
C VAL A 407 11.20 17.23 0.34
N ALA A 408 10.19 18.07 0.13
CA ALA A 408 9.39 18.61 1.22
C ALA A 408 8.54 17.54 1.88
N LEU A 409 7.87 16.68 1.11
CA LEU A 409 6.88 15.73 1.64
C LEU A 409 7.47 14.67 2.59
N PRO A 410 8.62 14.02 2.30
CA PRO A 410 9.26 13.12 3.26
C PRO A 410 9.59 13.78 4.61
N LEU A 411 9.98 15.06 4.58
CA LEU A 411 10.29 15.84 5.79
C LEU A 411 9.00 16.25 6.53
N VAL A 412 7.93 16.61 5.81
CA VAL A 412 6.61 16.86 6.40
C VAL A 412 6.05 15.60 7.06
N SER A 413 6.21 14.43 6.41
CA SER A 413 5.85 13.14 6.99
C SER A 413 6.64 12.84 8.26
N PHE A 414 7.95 13.09 8.28
CA PHE A 414 8.74 12.99 9.51
C PHE A 414 8.24 13.92 10.62
N THR A 415 7.92 15.17 10.28
CA THR A 415 7.34 16.12 11.25
C THR A 415 6.00 15.64 11.79
N ALA A 416 5.14 15.06 10.96
CA ALA A 416 3.88 14.45 11.41
C ALA A 416 4.14 13.30 12.40
N PHE A 417 5.16 12.49 12.16
CA PHE A 417 5.58 11.44 13.09
C PHE A 417 6.12 12.00 14.41
N LEU A 418 6.90 13.09 14.38
CA LEU A 418 7.40 13.73 15.60
C LEU A 418 6.29 14.19 16.54
N ILE A 419 5.16 14.61 15.98
CA ILE A 419 3.99 15.12 16.73
C ILE A 419 3.16 13.96 17.28
N VAL A 420 2.81 12.96 16.46
CA VAL A 420 1.84 11.91 16.84
C VAL A 420 2.52 10.72 17.53
N ARG A 421 3.75 10.37 17.12
CA ARG A 421 4.57 9.26 17.67
C ARG A 421 3.87 7.90 17.76
N ASP A 422 2.84 7.68 16.94
CA ASP A 422 2.06 6.45 16.90
C ASP A 422 1.88 5.98 15.45
N PRO A 423 2.77 5.09 14.96
CA PRO A 423 2.69 4.56 13.61
C PRO A 423 1.35 3.90 13.29
N LYS A 424 0.81 3.13 14.23
CA LYS A 424 -0.45 2.37 14.06
C LYS A 424 -1.61 3.34 13.84
N LEU A 425 -1.72 4.37 14.67
CA LEU A 425 -2.79 5.37 14.55
C LEU A 425 -2.71 6.13 13.21
N LEU A 426 -1.52 6.57 12.81
CA LEU A 426 -1.31 7.30 11.55
C LEU A 426 -1.71 6.46 10.33
N ILE A 427 -1.40 5.16 10.34
CA ILE A 427 -1.80 4.21 9.28
C ILE A 427 -3.32 4.03 9.25
N LEU A 428 -3.97 3.86 10.41
CA LEU A 428 -5.42 3.66 10.50
C LEU A 428 -6.21 4.89 10.05
N ILE A 429 -5.82 6.10 10.45
CA ILE A 429 -6.47 7.35 10.02
C ILE A 429 -6.42 7.50 8.50
N SER A 430 -5.26 7.24 7.88
CA SER A 430 -5.16 7.24 6.41
C SER A 430 -6.03 6.16 5.79
N GLY A 431 -6.05 4.96 6.37
CA GLY A 431 -6.90 3.86 5.90
C GLY A 431 -8.39 4.21 5.86
N VAL A 432 -8.91 4.86 6.90
CA VAL A 432 -10.28 5.38 6.95
C VAL A 432 -10.50 6.46 5.88
N ALA A 433 -9.62 7.46 5.80
CA ALA A 433 -9.73 8.53 4.81
C ALA A 433 -9.70 8.00 3.35
N GLN A 434 -8.85 7.01 3.08
CA GLN A 434 -8.78 6.33 1.79
C GLN A 434 -10.05 5.52 1.51
N THR A 435 -10.62 4.84 2.51
CA THR A 435 -11.84 4.07 2.37
C THR A 435 -13.04 4.96 2.01
N ILE A 436 -13.14 6.14 2.65
CA ILE A 436 -14.19 7.14 2.36
C ILE A 436 -14.07 7.69 0.91
N MET A 437 -12.87 7.71 0.33
CA MET A 437 -12.65 8.17 -1.05
C MET A 437 -13.07 7.14 -2.12
N LEU A 438 -13.14 5.85 -1.78
CA LEU A 438 -13.42 4.76 -2.74
C LEU A 438 -14.74 4.92 -3.52
N PRO A 439 -15.89 5.30 -2.90
CA PRO A 439 -17.14 5.51 -3.62
C PRO A 439 -17.05 6.60 -4.70
N ALA A 440 -16.31 7.68 -4.41
CA ALA A 440 -16.12 8.78 -5.37
C ALA A 440 -15.32 8.32 -6.59
N LEU A 441 -14.26 7.52 -6.38
CA LEU A 441 -13.46 6.94 -7.46
C LEU A 441 -14.22 5.87 -8.25
N ALA A 442 -15.08 5.08 -7.59
CA ALA A 442 -15.97 4.13 -8.26
C ALA A 442 -16.94 4.85 -9.22
N GLY A 443 -17.57 5.94 -8.75
CA GLY A 443 -18.43 6.79 -9.58
C GLY A 443 -17.68 7.40 -10.76
N ALA A 444 -16.45 7.89 -10.54
CA ALA A 444 -15.60 8.41 -11.60
C ALA A 444 -15.24 7.35 -12.64
N ALA A 445 -14.86 6.14 -12.21
CA ALA A 445 -14.52 5.03 -13.10
C ALA A 445 -15.72 4.62 -13.98
N LEU A 446 -16.93 4.52 -13.41
CA LEU A 446 -18.15 4.28 -14.17
C LEU A 446 -18.44 5.43 -15.16
N TYR A 447 -18.31 6.68 -14.72
CA TYR A 447 -18.52 7.84 -15.58
C TYR A 447 -17.55 7.84 -16.78
N PHE A 448 -16.26 7.61 -16.55
CA PHE A 448 -15.27 7.52 -17.61
C PHE A 448 -15.54 6.37 -18.57
N ARG A 449 -15.96 5.20 -18.05
CA ARG A 449 -16.33 4.04 -18.86
C ARG A 449 -17.46 4.35 -19.85
N TYR A 450 -18.51 5.04 -19.42
CA TYR A 450 -19.69 5.27 -20.24
C TYR A 450 -19.65 6.57 -21.05
N ARG A 451 -18.94 7.60 -20.58
CA ARG A 451 -18.92 8.92 -21.23
C ARG A 451 -17.67 9.22 -22.04
N TYR A 452 -16.51 8.73 -21.61
CA TYR A 452 -15.21 9.10 -22.20
C TYR A 452 -14.51 7.97 -22.95
N ALA A 453 -14.86 6.70 -22.71
CA ALA A 453 -14.24 5.58 -23.42
C ALA A 453 -14.52 5.66 -24.94
N PRO A 454 -13.49 5.89 -25.78
CA PRO A 454 -13.63 5.90 -27.23
C PRO A 454 -14.23 4.56 -27.68
N SER A 455 -15.13 4.58 -28.66
CA SER A 455 -15.81 3.36 -29.15
C SER A 455 -14.84 2.22 -29.45
N ALA A 456 -13.67 2.56 -30.01
CA ALA A 456 -12.59 1.64 -30.34
C ALA A 456 -11.87 0.98 -29.15
N LEU A 457 -12.00 1.52 -27.93
CA LEU A 457 -11.38 1.02 -26.71
C LEU A 457 -12.38 0.42 -25.72
N ARG A 458 -13.66 0.33 -26.09
CA ARG A 458 -14.71 -0.20 -25.22
C ARG A 458 -14.51 -1.71 -25.03
N PRO A 459 -14.30 -2.19 -23.79
CA PRO A 459 -14.29 -3.63 -23.54
C PRO A 459 -15.68 -4.25 -23.71
N HIS A 460 -15.67 -5.59 -23.73
CA HIS A 460 -16.85 -6.45 -23.79
C HIS A 460 -17.72 -6.36 -22.52
N TRP A 461 -19.00 -6.74 -22.60
CA TRP A 461 -19.98 -6.59 -21.52
C TRP A 461 -19.57 -7.26 -20.19
N ALA A 462 -18.83 -8.37 -20.26
CA ALA A 462 -18.31 -9.05 -19.06
C ALA A 462 -17.39 -8.14 -18.22
N TRP A 463 -16.70 -7.20 -18.87
CA TRP A 463 -15.91 -6.18 -18.18
C TRP A 463 -16.79 -5.18 -17.44
N ASP A 464 -17.95 -4.84 -17.99
CA ASP A 464 -18.90 -3.95 -17.35
C ASP A 464 -19.47 -4.60 -16.08
N VAL A 465 -19.75 -5.90 -16.12
CA VAL A 465 -20.13 -6.65 -14.91
C VAL A 465 -19.03 -6.57 -13.84
N GLY A 466 -17.77 -6.82 -14.21
CA GLY A 466 -16.65 -6.70 -13.27
C GLY A 466 -16.50 -5.29 -12.69
N LEU A 467 -16.66 -4.26 -13.52
CA LEU A 467 -16.61 -2.87 -13.09
C LEU A 467 -17.77 -2.50 -12.16
N TRP A 468 -18.99 -2.95 -12.44
CA TRP A 468 -20.13 -2.73 -11.56
C TRP A 468 -19.99 -3.45 -10.23
N LEU A 469 -19.51 -4.70 -10.23
CA LEU A 469 -19.20 -5.43 -8.98
C LEU A 469 -18.14 -4.69 -8.16
N SER A 470 -17.10 -4.19 -8.82
CA SER A 470 -16.07 -3.33 -8.21
C SER A 470 -16.72 -2.09 -7.59
N ALA A 471 -17.51 -1.34 -8.37
CA ALA A 471 -18.12 -0.11 -7.92
C ALA A 471 -19.08 -0.31 -6.74
N ILE A 472 -19.90 -1.37 -6.77
CA ILE A 472 -20.81 -1.73 -5.67
C ILE A 472 -20.00 -2.02 -4.41
N ALA A 473 -18.95 -2.84 -4.48
CA ALA A 473 -18.14 -3.15 -3.32
C ALA A 473 -17.44 -1.90 -2.72
N LEU A 474 -16.89 -1.04 -3.59
CA LEU A 474 -16.26 0.22 -3.19
C LEU A 474 -17.25 1.17 -2.51
N VAL A 475 -18.48 1.27 -3.05
CA VAL A 475 -19.56 2.09 -2.47
C VAL A 475 -20.02 1.54 -1.12
N LEU A 476 -20.22 0.22 -1.02
CA LEU A 476 -20.66 -0.43 0.22
C LEU A 476 -19.65 -0.22 1.35
N VAL A 477 -18.36 -0.42 1.07
CA VAL A 477 -17.32 -0.34 2.09
C VAL A 477 -17.06 1.12 2.49
N GLY A 478 -16.98 2.04 1.53
CA GLY A 478 -16.83 3.47 1.82
C GLY A 478 -18.05 4.06 2.53
N GLY A 479 -19.25 3.67 2.13
CA GLY A 479 -20.50 4.09 2.76
C GLY A 479 -20.65 3.58 4.19
N TRP A 480 -20.30 2.31 4.43
CA TRP A 480 -20.28 1.76 5.79
C TRP A 480 -19.26 2.47 6.68
N CYS A 481 -18.04 2.68 6.20
CA CYS A 481 -17.00 3.39 6.95
C CYS A 481 -17.42 4.83 7.30
N ALA A 482 -18.08 5.54 6.38
CA ALA A 482 -18.63 6.86 6.65
C ALA A 482 -19.76 6.82 7.70
N ALA A 483 -20.64 5.82 7.62
CA ALA A 483 -21.73 5.66 8.59
C ALA A 483 -21.22 5.33 10.00
N GLU A 484 -20.22 4.45 10.10
CA GLU A 484 -19.57 4.12 11.37
C GLU A 484 -18.92 5.34 11.98
N LEU A 485 -18.18 6.12 11.17
CA LEU A 485 -17.58 7.37 11.62
C LEU A 485 -18.64 8.30 12.20
N VAL A 486 -19.74 8.55 11.49
CA VAL A 486 -20.84 9.40 11.97
C VAL A 486 -21.47 8.87 13.27
N SER A 487 -21.66 7.55 13.40
CA SER A 487 -22.24 6.96 14.61
C SER A 487 -21.35 7.01 15.84
N SER A 488 -20.05 7.24 15.66
CA SER A 488 -19.07 7.35 16.73
C SER A 488 -18.93 8.76 17.32
N TRP A 489 -19.56 9.77 16.68
CA TRP A 489 -19.71 11.14 17.19
C TRP A 489 -21.10 11.33 17.79
#